data_AF-A0A5J6P1T6-F1
#
_entry.id   AF-A0A5J6P1T6-F1
#
_cell.length_a   1.000
_cell.length_b   1.000
_cell.length_c   1.000
_cell.angle_alpha   90.00
_cell.angle_beta   90.00
_cell.angle_gamma   90.00
#
_symmetry.space_group_name_H-M   'P 1'
#
loop_
_entity.id
_entity.type
_entity.pdbx_description
1 polymer ?
#
loop_
_entity_poly.entity_id
_entity_poly.type
_entity_poly.pdbx_seq_one_letter_code
_entity_poly.pdbx_strand_id
1 'polypeptide(L)'
;MSEQVSESLKLFEEAEARLDGGKINDAFLLAAKAAPLCLENLRFVRFLGKTLFQLGFIEEAYNVSAFVEDSITFRNRHQESLLAELNAAKAVGYSKMYEAEGVRDDLHNPVWEHRAKVVARWIPEGAYVLDMGCGNMLIEKHLKNPAGYIPCDIAKRDSRTIVCDFDKFEYPPVQGENLILCLGVVNYLQHQKALLEHLCARGKSFLFTFKPRELVAAKVEKGFYPEAIGFKEASDMVAASGFQLKCQYMLGQGDEILLIANK
;
A
#
# COMPACT_ATOMS: atom_id res chain seq x y z
N MET A 1 28.04 15.23 -8.11
CA MET A 1 26.91 14.29 -8.17
C MET A 1 27.48 12.90 -7.86
N SER A 2 26.98 12.17 -6.88
CA SER A 2 27.57 10.87 -6.49
C SER A 2 27.36 9.80 -7.57
N GLU A 3 28.21 8.78 -7.61
CA GLU A 3 28.18 7.69 -8.59
C GLU A 3 26.81 6.99 -8.63
N GLN A 4 26.20 6.78 -7.46
CA GLN A 4 24.85 6.21 -7.33
C GLN A 4 23.75 7.09 -7.95
N VAL A 5 23.86 8.42 -7.87
CA VAL A 5 22.91 9.35 -8.52
C VAL A 5 23.05 9.29 -10.03
N SER A 6 24.28 9.15 -10.54
CA SER A 6 24.51 8.98 -11.98
C SER A 6 23.93 7.67 -12.52
N GLU A 7 23.96 6.60 -11.73
CA GLU A 7 23.39 5.30 -12.12
C GLU A 7 21.86 5.34 -12.13
N SER A 8 21.24 5.95 -11.12
CA SER A 8 19.78 6.14 -11.10
C SER A 8 19.26 7.03 -12.24
N LEU A 9 20.03 8.03 -12.66
CA LEU A 9 19.69 8.84 -13.85
C LEU A 9 19.69 8.02 -15.14
N LYS A 10 20.66 7.10 -15.32
CA LYS A 10 20.68 6.20 -16.48
C LYS A 10 19.49 5.24 -16.49
N LEU A 11 19.16 4.66 -15.33
CA LEU A 11 17.98 3.80 -15.16
C LEU A 11 16.69 4.57 -15.48
N PHE A 12 16.63 5.84 -15.09
CA PHE A 12 15.51 6.71 -15.42
C PHE A 12 15.41 6.99 -16.93
N GLU A 13 16.50 7.34 -17.60
CA GLU A 13 16.52 7.56 -19.06
C GLU A 13 16.09 6.29 -19.82
N GLU A 14 16.52 5.10 -19.36
CA GLU A 14 16.06 3.85 -19.94
C GLU A 14 14.56 3.61 -19.66
N ALA A 15 14.08 3.92 -18.47
CA ALA A 15 12.66 3.84 -18.13
C ALA A 15 11.80 4.70 -19.05
N GLU A 16 12.22 5.95 -19.32
CA GLU A 16 11.55 6.85 -20.29
C GLU A 16 11.47 6.22 -21.68
N ALA A 17 12.59 5.68 -22.18
CA ALA A 17 12.62 5.03 -23.49
C ALA A 17 11.69 3.81 -23.56
N ARG A 18 11.56 3.02 -22.49
CA ARG A 18 10.61 1.89 -22.42
C ARG A 18 9.17 2.35 -22.47
N LEU A 19 8.84 3.45 -21.77
CA LEU A 19 7.48 3.99 -21.74
C LEU A 19 7.07 4.50 -23.12
N ASP A 20 7.93 5.29 -23.76
CA ASP A 20 7.67 5.82 -25.10
C ASP A 20 7.56 4.71 -26.15
N GLY A 21 8.25 3.58 -25.94
CA GLY A 21 8.11 2.35 -26.72
C GLY A 21 6.90 1.47 -26.37
N GLY A 22 5.99 1.92 -25.50
CA GLY A 22 4.79 1.18 -25.10
C GLY A 22 5.03 0.00 -24.15
N LYS A 23 6.26 -0.16 -23.63
CA LYS A 23 6.63 -1.22 -22.67
C LYS A 23 6.43 -0.74 -21.23
N ILE A 24 5.17 -0.49 -20.89
CA ILE A 24 4.79 0.24 -19.68
C ILE A 24 5.24 -0.49 -18.39
N ASN A 25 5.18 -1.83 -18.37
CA ASN A 25 5.66 -2.64 -17.23
C ASN A 25 7.19 -2.58 -17.06
N ASP A 26 7.95 -2.67 -18.15
CA ASP A 26 9.42 -2.53 -18.13
C ASP A 26 9.83 -1.14 -17.63
N ALA A 27 9.12 -0.11 -18.12
CA ALA A 27 9.32 1.27 -17.71
C ALA A 27 9.11 1.45 -16.22
N PHE A 28 8.04 0.87 -15.67
CA PHE A 28 7.74 0.92 -14.25
C PHE A 28 8.80 0.23 -13.37
N LEU A 29 9.27 -0.95 -13.78
CA LEU A 29 10.30 -1.69 -13.04
C LEU A 29 11.64 -0.94 -13.00
N LEU A 30 12.02 -0.29 -14.11
CA LEU A 30 13.22 0.55 -14.17
C LEU A 30 13.04 1.83 -13.34
N ALA A 31 11.86 2.43 -13.39
CA ALA A 31 11.50 3.58 -12.56
C ALA A 31 11.67 3.27 -11.07
N ALA A 32 11.10 2.15 -10.61
CA ALA A 32 11.15 1.73 -9.21
C ALA A 32 12.61 1.57 -8.70
N LYS A 33 13.53 1.12 -9.56
CA LYS A 33 14.96 1.02 -9.25
C LYS A 33 15.65 2.38 -9.13
N ALA A 34 15.26 3.36 -9.95
CA ALA A 34 15.80 4.73 -9.92
C ALA A 34 15.20 5.62 -8.83
N ALA A 35 13.99 5.30 -8.36
CA ALA A 35 13.22 6.12 -7.42
C ALA A 35 13.97 6.53 -6.14
N PRO A 36 14.74 5.67 -5.45
CA PRO A 36 15.37 6.03 -4.18
C PRO A 36 16.30 7.26 -4.24
N LEU A 37 16.81 7.61 -5.42
CA LEU A 37 17.78 8.70 -5.61
C LEU A 37 17.29 9.79 -6.60
N CYS A 38 16.17 9.55 -7.29
CA CYS A 38 15.64 10.48 -8.30
C CYS A 38 14.29 11.10 -7.94
N LEU A 39 13.72 10.83 -6.76
CA LEU A 39 12.44 11.42 -6.37
C LEU A 39 12.46 12.95 -6.20
N GLU A 40 13.64 13.56 -6.00
CA GLU A 40 13.81 15.02 -6.03
C GLU A 40 13.86 15.57 -7.47
N ASN A 41 14.05 14.71 -8.47
CA ASN A 41 14.04 15.09 -9.87
C ASN A 41 12.59 15.14 -10.38
N LEU A 42 12.06 16.35 -10.56
CA LEU A 42 10.70 16.58 -11.08
C LEU A 42 10.42 15.86 -12.41
N ARG A 43 11.42 15.64 -13.25
CA ARG A 43 11.26 14.87 -14.51
C ARG A 43 10.97 13.40 -14.22
N PHE A 44 11.70 12.80 -13.28
CA PHE A 44 11.46 11.43 -12.82
C PHE A 44 10.07 11.28 -12.20
N VAL A 45 9.64 12.21 -11.36
CA VAL A 45 8.32 12.06 -10.71
C VAL A 45 7.16 12.28 -11.69
N ARG A 46 7.30 13.21 -12.65
CA ARG A 46 6.32 13.37 -13.74
C ARG A 46 6.24 12.13 -14.63
N PHE A 47 7.39 11.54 -14.95
CA PHE A 47 7.46 10.29 -15.68
C PHE A 47 6.76 9.16 -14.92
N LEU A 48 7.09 8.96 -13.64
CA LEU A 48 6.44 7.95 -12.81
C LEU A 48 4.93 8.17 -12.78
N GLY A 49 4.47 9.42 -12.60
CA GLY A 49 3.06 9.77 -12.70
C GLY A 49 2.42 9.38 -14.04
N LYS A 50 3.08 9.66 -15.18
CA LYS A 50 2.60 9.26 -16.52
C LYS A 50 2.55 7.73 -16.67
N THR A 51 3.58 7.01 -16.21
CA THR A 51 3.60 5.55 -16.22
C THR A 51 2.47 4.97 -15.37
N LEU A 52 2.28 5.49 -14.16
CA LEU A 52 1.19 5.10 -13.27
C LEU A 52 -0.19 5.39 -13.91
N PHE A 53 -0.36 6.54 -14.57
CA PHE A 53 -1.59 6.87 -15.30
C PHE A 53 -1.85 5.87 -16.44
N GLN A 54 -0.85 5.57 -17.26
CA GLN A 54 -0.96 4.61 -18.36
C GLN A 54 -1.21 3.17 -17.89
N LEU A 55 -0.79 2.82 -16.67
CA LEU A 55 -1.13 1.55 -16.01
C LEU A 55 -2.51 1.55 -15.35
N GLY A 56 -3.24 2.67 -15.38
CA GLY A 56 -4.54 2.81 -14.71
C GLY A 56 -4.44 2.95 -13.19
N PHE A 57 -3.25 3.31 -12.66
CA PHE A 57 -3.00 3.49 -11.24
C PHE A 57 -3.31 4.90 -10.72
N ILE A 58 -3.62 5.87 -11.57
CA ILE A 58 -4.11 7.20 -11.17
C ILE A 58 -5.10 7.72 -12.22
N GLU A 59 -6.09 8.51 -11.81
CA GLU A 59 -7.05 9.15 -12.74
C GLU A 59 -6.52 10.48 -13.29
N GLU A 60 -7.03 10.89 -14.46
CA GLU A 60 -6.69 12.19 -15.09
C GLU A 60 -7.09 13.38 -14.21
N ALA A 61 -8.18 13.25 -13.45
CA ALA A 61 -8.64 14.24 -12.47
C ALA A 61 -7.73 14.37 -11.24
N TYR A 62 -6.84 13.40 -11.02
CA TYR A 62 -5.84 13.47 -9.97
C TYR A 62 -4.64 14.26 -10.52
N ASN A 63 -4.51 15.53 -10.14
CA ASN A 63 -3.40 16.36 -10.61
C ASN A 63 -2.08 15.70 -10.20
N VAL A 64 -1.44 15.07 -11.18
CA VAL A 64 -0.15 14.38 -11.02
C VAL A 64 0.84 15.29 -10.32
N SER A 65 0.85 16.59 -10.64
CA SER A 65 1.73 17.57 -10.00
C SER A 65 1.43 17.73 -8.50
N ALA A 66 0.16 17.82 -8.11
CA ALA A 66 -0.22 17.94 -6.69
C ALA A 66 0.11 16.66 -5.90
N PHE A 67 -0.09 15.49 -6.51
CA PHE A 67 0.31 14.21 -5.92
C PHE A 67 1.83 14.11 -5.72
N VAL A 68 2.59 14.54 -6.74
CA VAL A 68 4.04 14.59 -6.72
C VAL A 68 4.55 15.54 -5.63
N GLU A 69 3.99 16.74 -5.53
CA GLU A 69 4.39 17.74 -4.55
C GLU A 69 4.13 17.28 -3.11
N ASP A 70 2.96 16.69 -2.83
CA ASP A 70 2.63 16.14 -1.51
C ASP A 70 3.61 15.02 -1.14
N SER A 71 3.98 14.18 -2.11
CA SER A 71 4.90 13.07 -1.91
C SER A 71 6.34 13.50 -1.65
N ILE A 72 6.83 14.50 -2.40
CA ILE A 72 8.16 15.10 -2.16
C ILE A 72 8.18 15.75 -0.78
N THR A 73 7.15 16.55 -0.47
CA THR A 73 7.04 17.24 0.82
C THR A 73 7.02 16.26 1.99
N PHE A 74 6.27 15.17 1.87
CA PHE A 74 6.21 14.12 2.88
C PHE A 74 7.58 13.45 3.08
N ARG A 75 8.26 13.05 2.00
CA ARG A 75 9.57 12.37 2.10
C ARG A 75 10.65 13.27 2.68
N ASN A 76 10.73 14.52 2.23
CA ASN A 76 11.71 15.47 2.76
C ASN A 76 11.50 15.71 4.27
N ARG A 77 10.24 15.79 4.71
CA ARG A 77 9.91 15.98 6.13
C ARG A 77 10.29 14.78 7.01
N HIS A 78 10.27 13.56 6.48
CA HIS A 78 10.45 12.34 7.26
C HIS A 78 11.70 11.52 6.86
N GLN A 79 12.60 12.08 6.06
CA GLN A 79 13.76 11.37 5.50
C GLN A 79 14.62 10.70 6.57
N GLU A 80 14.92 11.40 7.66
CA GLU A 80 15.75 10.87 8.76
C GLU A 80 15.08 9.67 9.45
N SER A 81 13.78 9.77 9.73
CA SER A 81 12.98 8.70 10.32
C SER A 81 12.91 7.47 9.40
N LEU A 82 12.68 7.69 8.11
CA LEU A 82 12.64 6.61 7.11
C LEU A 82 13.99 5.90 6.98
N LEU A 83 15.10 6.65 7.00
CA LEU A 83 16.45 6.09 6.98
C LEU A 83 16.77 5.30 8.25
N ALA A 84 16.37 5.79 9.42
CA ALA A 84 16.53 5.08 10.68
C ALA A 84 15.76 3.75 10.68
N GLU A 85 14.51 3.75 10.22
CA GLU A 85 13.68 2.54 10.10
C GLU A 85 14.31 1.53 9.12
N LEU A 86 14.80 2.01 7.97
CA LEU A 86 15.49 1.17 6.98
C LEU A 86 16.75 0.51 7.57
N ASN A 87 17.52 1.25 8.37
CA ASN A 87 18.74 0.75 9.00
C ASN A 87 18.43 -0.25 10.12
N ALA A 88 17.40 0.01 10.92
CA ALA A 88 16.92 -0.93 11.93
C ALA A 88 16.46 -2.25 11.30
N ALA A 89 15.63 -2.17 10.24
CA ALA A 89 15.13 -3.34 9.53
C ALA A 89 16.24 -4.17 8.87
N LYS A 90 17.31 -3.52 8.37
CA LYS A 90 18.51 -4.21 7.86
C LYS A 90 19.27 -4.96 8.97
N ALA A 91 19.29 -4.44 10.20
CA ALA A 91 20.04 -5.03 11.30
C ALA A 91 19.41 -6.32 11.84
N VAL A 92 18.09 -6.40 11.85
CA VAL A 92 17.35 -7.56 12.40
C VAL A 92 16.77 -8.50 11.32
N GLY A 93 16.81 -8.08 10.06
CA GLY A 93 16.07 -8.71 8.95
C GLY A 93 14.61 -8.27 8.96
N TYR A 94 14.09 -7.76 7.83
CA TYR A 94 12.78 -7.09 7.81
C TYR A 94 11.62 -8.00 8.27
N SER A 95 11.67 -9.31 8.00
CA SER A 95 10.64 -10.26 8.43
C SER A 95 10.58 -10.39 9.96
N LYS A 96 11.74 -10.38 10.63
CA LYS A 96 11.82 -10.49 12.09
C LYS A 96 11.49 -9.21 12.84
N MET A 97 11.56 -8.05 12.16
CA MET A 97 11.23 -6.77 12.77
C MET A 97 9.78 -6.73 13.27
N TYR A 98 8.83 -7.29 12.51
CA TYR A 98 7.41 -7.31 12.86
C TYR A 98 7.00 -8.51 13.72
N GLU A 99 7.86 -9.52 13.81
CA GLU A 99 7.69 -10.67 14.72
C GLU A 99 8.16 -10.37 16.15
N ALA A 100 9.00 -9.34 16.33
CA ALA A 100 9.49 -8.93 17.64
C ALA A 100 8.34 -8.37 18.52
N GLU A 101 8.21 -8.90 19.73
CA GLU A 101 7.12 -8.58 20.67
C GLU A 101 6.94 -7.06 20.90
N GLY A 102 8.00 -6.25 20.85
CA GLY A 102 7.92 -4.79 21.02
C GLY A 102 7.38 -4.00 19.81
N VAL A 103 7.52 -4.51 18.59
CA VAL A 103 6.99 -3.83 17.38
C VAL A 103 5.48 -4.03 17.25
N ARG A 104 4.95 -5.10 17.85
CA ARG A 104 3.50 -5.32 17.94
C ARG A 104 2.83 -4.27 18.81
N ASP A 105 3.52 -3.73 19.81
CA ASP A 105 2.91 -2.83 20.81
C ASP A 105 3.12 -1.34 20.53
N ASP A 106 4.19 -0.95 19.82
CA ASP A 106 4.48 0.45 19.47
C ASP A 106 4.43 0.70 17.95
N LEU A 107 3.21 0.72 17.40
CA LEU A 107 2.97 0.96 15.97
C LEU A 107 2.91 2.46 15.64
N HIS A 108 4.00 3.19 15.86
CA HIS A 108 4.14 4.60 15.45
C HIS A 108 5.00 4.74 14.19
N ASN A 109 4.34 4.91 13.04
CA ASN A 109 5.02 5.20 11.78
C ASN A 109 4.32 6.36 11.04
N PRO A 110 5.06 7.43 10.68
CA PRO A 110 4.48 8.59 9.97
C PRO A 110 3.91 8.22 8.59
N VAL A 111 4.35 7.12 8.02
CA VAL A 111 3.84 6.62 6.74
C VAL A 111 2.52 5.90 6.88
N TRP A 112 2.32 5.13 7.94
CA TRP A 112 1.01 4.52 8.21
C TRP A 112 -0.04 5.59 8.48
N GLU A 113 0.35 6.66 9.16
CA GLU A 113 -0.48 7.84 9.35
C GLU A 113 -0.83 8.52 8.02
N HIS A 114 0.17 8.69 7.13
CA HIS A 114 -0.06 9.26 5.80
C HIS A 114 -0.98 8.38 4.96
N ARG A 115 -0.77 7.05 4.95
CA ARG A 115 -1.67 6.08 4.32
C ARG A 115 -3.10 6.25 4.81
N ALA A 116 -3.29 6.24 6.12
CA ALA A 116 -4.59 6.39 6.76
C ALA A 116 -5.31 7.67 6.29
N LYS A 117 -4.60 8.80 6.29
CA LYS A 117 -5.12 10.09 5.81
C LYS A 117 -5.48 10.07 4.32
N VAL A 118 -4.64 9.47 3.48
CA VAL A 118 -4.87 9.37 2.02
C VAL A 118 -6.10 8.52 1.73
N VAL A 119 -6.19 7.34 2.36
CA VAL A 119 -7.27 6.37 2.21
C VAL A 119 -8.59 6.93 2.73
N ALA A 120 -8.59 7.67 3.84
CA ALA A 120 -9.80 8.26 4.43
C ALA A 120 -10.57 9.19 3.49
N ARG A 121 -9.90 9.78 2.47
CA ARG A 121 -10.55 10.63 1.46
C ARG A 121 -11.49 9.85 0.53
N TRP A 122 -11.31 8.54 0.45
CA TRP A 122 -12.13 7.63 -0.36
C TRP A 122 -13.28 7.00 0.42
N ILE A 123 -13.31 7.20 1.74
CA ILE A 123 -14.33 6.62 2.61
C ILE A 123 -15.52 7.59 2.66
N PRO A 124 -16.74 7.14 2.32
CA PRO A 124 -17.92 7.99 2.40
C PRO A 124 -18.24 8.36 3.86
N GLU A 125 -18.80 9.55 4.04
CA GLU A 125 -19.34 9.96 5.34
C GLU A 125 -20.46 8.98 5.78
N GLY A 126 -20.51 8.67 7.08
CA GLY A 126 -21.49 7.72 7.60
C GLY A 126 -21.20 6.26 7.26
N ALA A 127 -20.00 5.92 6.77
CA ALA A 127 -19.61 4.52 6.57
C ALA A 127 -19.67 3.73 7.89
N TYR A 128 -20.14 2.49 7.82
CA TYR A 128 -19.98 1.52 8.90
C TYR A 128 -18.82 0.60 8.52
N VAL A 129 -17.69 0.83 9.17
CA VAL A 129 -16.38 0.31 8.77
C VAL A 129 -16.00 -0.92 9.58
N LEU A 130 -15.57 -1.98 8.91
CA LEU A 130 -14.77 -3.06 9.48
C LEU A 130 -13.31 -2.86 9.06
N ASP A 131 -12.41 -2.66 10.01
CA ASP A 131 -10.98 -2.46 9.75
C ASP A 131 -10.19 -3.73 10.07
N MET A 132 -9.82 -4.49 9.04
CA MET A 132 -9.09 -5.75 9.13
C MET A 132 -7.58 -5.50 9.10
N GLY A 133 -6.90 -5.89 10.18
CA GLY A 133 -5.51 -5.52 10.44
C GLY A 133 -5.40 -4.07 10.91
N CYS A 134 -6.26 -3.66 11.86
CA CYS A 134 -6.43 -2.25 12.23
C CYS A 134 -5.19 -1.62 12.90
N GLY A 135 -4.27 -2.42 13.46
CA GLY A 135 -3.10 -1.91 14.18
C GLY A 135 -3.50 -0.85 15.24
N ASN A 136 -2.86 0.31 15.22
CA ASN A 136 -3.19 1.44 16.10
C ASN A 136 -4.45 2.23 15.70
N MET A 137 -5.30 1.70 14.82
CA MET A 137 -6.55 2.32 14.36
C MET A 137 -6.34 3.74 13.81
N LEU A 138 -5.19 3.98 13.17
CA LEU A 138 -4.78 5.33 12.74
C LEU A 138 -5.78 5.99 11.79
N ILE A 139 -6.54 5.19 11.03
CA ILE A 139 -7.57 5.72 10.12
C ILE A 139 -8.82 6.22 10.83
N GLU A 140 -9.13 5.70 12.02
CA GLU A 140 -10.37 6.02 12.76
C GLU A 140 -10.52 7.54 12.96
N LYS A 141 -9.45 8.22 13.37
CA LYS A 141 -9.44 9.69 13.57
C LYS A 141 -9.59 10.53 12.30
N HIS A 142 -9.43 9.93 11.12
CA HIS A 142 -9.59 10.61 9.83
C HIS A 142 -10.95 10.35 9.19
N LEU A 143 -11.77 9.46 9.75
CA LEU A 143 -13.12 9.16 9.26
C LEU A 143 -14.06 10.34 9.52
N LYS A 144 -14.88 10.67 8.52
CA LYS A 144 -15.91 11.71 8.64
C LYS A 144 -17.20 11.08 9.14
N ASN A 145 -17.55 11.34 10.41
CA ASN A 145 -18.79 10.90 11.05
C ASN A 145 -19.16 9.43 10.73
N PRO A 146 -18.30 8.44 11.05
CA PRO A 146 -18.61 7.04 10.73
C PRO A 146 -19.86 6.58 11.50
N ALA A 147 -20.72 5.81 10.85
CA ALA A 147 -21.88 5.19 11.50
C ALA A 147 -21.46 4.08 12.49
N GLY A 148 -20.26 3.54 12.30
CA GLY A 148 -19.60 2.66 13.25
C GLY A 148 -18.20 2.29 12.77
N TYR A 149 -17.39 1.80 13.70
CA TYR A 149 -16.03 1.35 13.44
C TYR A 149 -15.75 0.08 14.25
N ILE A 150 -15.43 -1.00 13.54
CA ILE A 150 -15.14 -2.31 14.12
C ILE A 150 -13.66 -2.62 13.86
N PRO A 151 -12.79 -2.53 14.88
CA PRO A 151 -11.40 -2.92 14.74
C PRO A 151 -11.26 -4.45 14.78
N CYS A 152 -10.46 -4.99 13.87
CA CYS A 152 -10.09 -6.40 13.81
C CYS A 152 -8.58 -6.53 13.59
N ASP A 153 -7.88 -7.32 14.39
CA ASP A 153 -6.43 -7.47 14.31
C ASP A 153 -5.96 -8.80 14.92
N ILE A 154 -4.72 -9.20 14.66
CA ILE A 154 -4.13 -10.39 15.28
C ILE A 154 -3.82 -10.17 16.76
N ALA A 155 -3.68 -8.91 17.20
CA ALA A 155 -3.47 -8.54 18.58
C ALA A 155 -4.60 -7.64 19.09
N LYS A 156 -4.99 -7.81 20.35
CA LYS A 156 -6.00 -6.96 20.99
C LYS A 156 -5.43 -5.55 21.18
N ARG A 157 -6.11 -4.53 20.64
CA ARG A 157 -5.69 -3.11 20.71
C ARG A 157 -6.47 -2.35 21.76
N ASP A 158 -7.75 -2.65 21.87
CA ASP A 158 -8.64 -2.15 22.91
C ASP A 158 -9.76 -3.18 23.22
N SER A 159 -10.79 -2.77 23.96
CA SER A 159 -11.93 -3.64 24.29
C SER A 159 -12.86 -3.95 23.12
N ARG A 160 -12.78 -3.20 22.01
CA ARG A 160 -13.63 -3.34 20.81
C ARG A 160 -13.01 -4.31 19.80
N THR A 161 -11.69 -4.52 19.88
CA THR A 161 -10.92 -5.29 18.90
C THR A 161 -11.39 -6.75 18.83
N ILE A 162 -11.85 -7.16 17.65
CA ILE A 162 -12.06 -8.57 17.33
C ILE A 162 -10.70 -9.19 17.00
N VAL A 163 -10.30 -10.21 17.74
CA VAL A 163 -9.01 -10.87 17.50
C VAL A 163 -9.19 -11.95 16.43
N CYS A 164 -8.46 -11.84 15.33
CA CYS A 164 -8.46 -12.80 14.24
C CYS A 164 -7.04 -12.98 13.67
N ASP A 165 -6.66 -14.23 13.45
CA ASP A 165 -5.45 -14.59 12.70
C ASP A 165 -5.80 -14.98 11.25
N PHE A 166 -5.55 -14.07 10.31
CA PHE A 166 -5.89 -14.28 8.90
C PHE A 166 -5.06 -15.41 8.25
N ASP A 167 -3.85 -15.69 8.74
CA ASP A 167 -3.07 -16.85 8.27
C ASP A 167 -3.60 -18.18 8.81
N LYS A 168 -4.49 -18.14 9.81
CA LYS A 168 -5.29 -19.30 10.26
C LYS A 168 -6.70 -19.31 9.67
N PHE A 169 -6.99 -18.45 8.69
CA PHE A 169 -8.31 -18.30 8.07
C PHE A 169 -9.41 -17.93 9.08
N GLU A 170 -9.05 -17.21 10.15
CA GLU A 170 -10.00 -16.67 11.11
C GLU A 170 -10.47 -15.29 10.61
N TYR A 171 -11.78 -15.07 10.55
CA TYR A 171 -12.36 -13.82 10.06
C TYR A 171 -13.47 -13.32 10.98
N PRO A 172 -13.64 -11.99 11.12
CA PRO A 172 -14.64 -11.41 11.99
C PRO A 172 -16.07 -11.76 11.49
N PRO A 173 -16.97 -12.23 12.37
CA PRO A 173 -18.30 -12.72 11.98
C PRO A 173 -19.33 -11.61 11.69
N VAL A 174 -18.91 -10.34 11.74
CA VAL A 174 -19.79 -9.17 11.57
C VAL A 174 -20.39 -9.15 10.15
N GLN A 175 -21.62 -8.65 9.97
CA GLN A 175 -22.24 -8.50 8.64
C GLN A 175 -22.97 -7.15 8.44
N GLY A 176 -23.00 -6.30 9.47
CA GLY A 176 -23.71 -5.01 9.47
C GLY A 176 -22.90 -3.89 8.81
N GLU A 177 -21.59 -4.06 8.66
CA GLU A 177 -20.71 -3.14 7.96
C GLU A 177 -21.08 -3.03 6.48
N ASN A 178 -20.82 -1.85 5.91
CA ASN A 178 -20.97 -1.59 4.47
C ASN A 178 -19.63 -1.33 3.77
N LEU A 179 -18.55 -1.18 4.54
CA LEU A 179 -17.21 -0.97 4.03
C LEU A 179 -16.19 -1.77 4.83
N ILE A 180 -15.29 -2.46 4.13
CA ILE A 180 -14.16 -3.17 4.74
C ILE A 180 -12.85 -2.45 4.38
N LEU A 181 -11.99 -2.26 5.36
CA LEU A 181 -10.63 -1.75 5.16
C LEU A 181 -9.64 -2.88 5.43
N CYS A 182 -8.61 -2.97 4.60
CA CYS A 182 -7.52 -3.92 4.74
C CYS A 182 -6.22 -3.23 4.32
N LEU A 183 -5.66 -2.44 5.24
CA LEU A 183 -4.64 -1.43 4.92
C LEU A 183 -3.25 -1.82 5.41
N GLY A 184 -2.43 -2.34 4.51
CA GLY A 184 -1.01 -2.61 4.77
C GLY A 184 -0.75 -3.89 5.57
N VAL A 185 -1.77 -4.71 5.81
CA VAL A 185 -1.66 -6.02 6.49
C VAL A 185 -1.27 -7.15 5.52
N VAL A 186 -1.76 -7.10 4.29
CA VAL A 186 -1.67 -8.18 3.29
C VAL A 186 -0.23 -8.60 3.02
N ASN A 187 0.68 -7.63 3.01
CA ASN A 187 2.09 -7.84 2.68
C ASN A 187 2.81 -8.79 3.64
N TYR A 188 2.22 -9.08 4.79
CA TYR A 188 2.79 -9.92 5.83
C TYR A 188 2.13 -11.29 5.94
N LEU A 189 1.05 -11.53 5.18
CA LEU A 189 0.29 -12.79 5.22
C LEU A 189 0.88 -13.82 4.28
N GLN A 190 0.92 -15.08 4.73
CA GLN A 190 1.25 -16.24 3.91
C GLN A 190 0.16 -16.53 2.88
N HIS A 191 -1.11 -16.27 3.25
CA HIS A 191 -2.28 -16.63 2.44
C HIS A 191 -3.00 -15.40 1.85
N GLN A 192 -2.26 -14.51 1.19
CA GLN A 192 -2.78 -13.24 0.63
C GLN A 192 -3.99 -13.44 -0.31
N LYS A 193 -3.94 -14.46 -1.17
CA LYS A 193 -5.04 -14.78 -2.10
C LYS A 193 -6.32 -15.17 -1.36
N ALA A 194 -6.20 -15.97 -0.30
CA ALA A 194 -7.35 -16.43 0.48
C ALA A 194 -8.05 -15.27 1.19
N LEU A 195 -7.29 -14.29 1.70
CA LEU A 195 -7.88 -13.07 2.25
C LEU A 195 -8.62 -12.28 1.16
N LEU A 196 -8.04 -12.12 -0.03
CA LEU A 196 -8.71 -11.40 -1.13
C LEU A 196 -9.99 -12.14 -1.59
N GLU A 197 -9.94 -13.47 -1.70
CA GLU A 197 -11.10 -14.31 -1.98
C GLU A 197 -12.18 -14.12 -0.91
N HIS A 198 -11.80 -14.06 0.37
CA HIS A 198 -12.73 -13.79 1.47
C HIS A 198 -13.40 -12.42 1.35
N LEU A 199 -12.63 -11.37 1.06
CA LEU A 199 -13.16 -10.01 0.83
C LEU A 199 -14.15 -9.99 -0.33
N CYS A 200 -13.80 -10.63 -1.45
CA CYS A 200 -14.68 -10.76 -2.61
C CYS A 200 -15.97 -11.53 -2.28
N ALA A 201 -15.87 -12.63 -1.55
CA ALA A 201 -17.00 -13.47 -1.17
C ALA A 201 -17.97 -12.79 -0.18
N ARG A 202 -17.48 -11.87 0.66
CA ARG A 202 -18.35 -11.06 1.55
C ARG A 202 -19.31 -10.16 0.78
N GLY A 203 -18.97 -9.78 -0.45
CA GLY A 203 -19.82 -8.94 -1.30
C GLY A 203 -20.04 -7.51 -0.77
N LYS A 204 -19.17 -7.01 0.12
CA LYS A 204 -19.16 -5.63 0.61
C LYS A 204 -18.10 -4.83 -0.12
N SER A 205 -18.31 -3.53 -0.30
CA SER A 205 -17.25 -2.65 -0.81
C SER A 205 -16.03 -2.71 0.11
N PHE A 206 -14.83 -2.64 -0.45
CA PHE A 206 -13.61 -2.67 0.34
C PHE A 206 -12.47 -1.83 -0.24
N LEU A 207 -11.62 -1.32 0.65
CA LEU A 207 -10.37 -0.66 0.31
C LEU A 207 -9.21 -1.50 0.84
N PHE A 208 -8.30 -1.85 -0.07
CA PHE A 208 -7.26 -2.85 0.16
C PHE A 208 -5.93 -2.27 -0.29
N THR A 209 -4.92 -2.22 0.58
CA THR A 209 -3.57 -1.79 0.17
C THR A 209 -2.59 -2.94 0.21
N PHE A 210 -1.84 -3.11 -0.86
CA PHE A 210 -0.85 -4.18 -1.00
C PHE A 210 0.34 -3.74 -1.85
N LYS A 211 1.44 -4.46 -1.71
CA LYS A 211 2.66 -4.34 -2.51
C LYS A 211 2.64 -5.48 -3.53
N PRO A 212 2.24 -5.22 -4.78
CA PRO A 212 2.22 -6.26 -5.81
C PRO A 212 3.60 -6.88 -6.00
N ARG A 213 3.64 -8.17 -6.37
CA ARG A 213 4.87 -8.95 -6.59
C ARG A 213 5.90 -8.21 -7.44
N GLU A 214 5.43 -7.53 -8.47
CA GLU A 214 6.23 -6.74 -9.42
C GLU A 214 7.07 -5.65 -8.70
N LEU A 215 6.58 -5.12 -7.59
CA LEU A 215 7.24 -4.06 -6.81
C LEU A 215 8.17 -4.60 -5.72
N VAL A 216 7.95 -5.84 -5.27
CA VAL A 216 8.65 -6.40 -4.11
C VAL A 216 9.40 -7.70 -4.38
N ALA A 217 9.51 -8.15 -5.63
CA ALA A 217 10.19 -9.42 -5.98
C ALA A 217 11.57 -9.58 -5.31
N ALA A 218 12.44 -8.56 -5.43
CA ALA A 218 13.77 -8.58 -4.79
C ALA A 218 13.73 -8.61 -3.26
N LYS A 219 12.62 -8.15 -2.65
CA LYS A 219 12.41 -8.21 -1.19
C LYS A 219 11.88 -9.59 -0.77
N VAL A 220 11.01 -10.19 -1.57
CA VAL A 220 10.53 -11.57 -1.39
C VAL A 220 11.70 -12.57 -1.49
N GLU A 221 12.56 -12.45 -2.51
CA GLU A 221 13.75 -13.31 -2.67
C GLU A 221 14.70 -13.25 -1.47
N LYS A 222 14.75 -12.10 -0.78
CA LYS A 222 15.56 -11.88 0.43
C LYS A 222 14.84 -12.28 1.72
N GLY A 223 13.63 -12.82 1.63
CA GLY A 223 12.83 -13.26 2.77
C GLY A 223 12.27 -12.12 3.63
N PHE A 224 12.10 -10.92 3.07
CA PHE A 224 11.51 -9.78 3.78
C PHE A 224 9.98 -9.82 3.81
N TYR A 225 9.37 -10.45 2.81
CA TYR A 225 7.93 -10.68 2.72
C TYR A 225 7.69 -12.13 2.27
N PRO A 226 6.54 -12.73 2.62
CA PRO A 226 6.05 -13.94 1.96
C PRO A 226 5.81 -13.71 0.46
N GLU A 227 5.44 -14.76 -0.26
CA GLU A 227 5.08 -14.65 -1.68
C GLU A 227 3.97 -13.61 -1.89
N ALA A 228 4.27 -12.56 -2.65
CA ALA A 228 3.32 -11.48 -2.90
C ALA A 228 2.37 -11.82 -4.06
N ILE A 229 1.10 -11.43 -3.93
CA ILE A 229 0.14 -11.45 -5.04
C ILE A 229 0.54 -10.45 -6.12
N GLY A 230 0.39 -10.81 -7.41
CA GLY A 230 0.66 -9.89 -8.52
C GLY A 230 -0.44 -8.84 -8.67
N PHE A 231 -0.15 -7.68 -9.25
CA PHE A 231 -1.18 -6.65 -9.47
C PHE A 231 -2.32 -7.17 -10.35
N LYS A 232 -1.99 -7.73 -11.52
CA LYS A 232 -2.98 -8.24 -12.48
C LYS A 232 -3.83 -9.36 -11.86
N GLU A 233 -3.19 -10.22 -11.08
CA GLU A 233 -3.84 -11.32 -10.37
C GLU A 233 -4.88 -10.79 -9.37
N ALA A 234 -4.49 -9.83 -8.52
CA ALA A 234 -5.42 -9.20 -7.59
C ALA A 234 -6.57 -8.48 -8.31
N SER A 235 -6.27 -7.69 -9.35
CA SER A 235 -7.29 -6.95 -10.09
C SER A 235 -8.28 -7.88 -10.80
N ASP A 236 -7.81 -8.96 -11.41
CA ASP A 236 -8.65 -9.92 -12.12
C ASP A 236 -9.59 -10.65 -11.15
N MET A 237 -9.10 -11.05 -9.96
CA MET A 237 -9.93 -11.68 -8.93
C MET A 237 -11.08 -10.79 -8.48
N VAL A 238 -10.80 -9.51 -8.25
CA VAL A 238 -11.81 -8.53 -7.82
C VAL A 238 -12.82 -8.25 -8.94
N ALA A 239 -12.34 -8.04 -10.17
CA ALA A 239 -13.21 -7.80 -11.33
C ALA A 239 -14.10 -9.02 -11.64
N ALA A 240 -13.56 -10.24 -11.59
CA ALA A 240 -14.31 -11.47 -11.79
C ALA A 240 -15.40 -11.70 -10.73
N SER A 241 -15.23 -11.11 -9.54
CA SER A 241 -16.21 -11.13 -8.45
C SER A 241 -17.31 -10.05 -8.60
N GLY A 242 -17.33 -9.35 -9.74
CA GLY A 242 -18.35 -8.37 -10.08
C GLY A 242 -18.29 -7.10 -9.25
N PHE A 243 -17.08 -6.66 -8.88
CA PHE A 243 -16.85 -5.35 -8.28
C PHE A 243 -16.44 -4.34 -9.35
N GLN A 244 -16.85 -3.08 -9.17
CA GLN A 244 -16.26 -1.98 -9.91
C GLN A 244 -14.92 -1.63 -9.27
N LEU A 245 -13.86 -1.78 -10.06
CA LEU A 245 -12.49 -1.64 -9.60
C LEU A 245 -11.93 -0.26 -9.93
N LYS A 246 -11.31 0.36 -8.93
CA LYS A 246 -10.43 1.52 -9.10
C LYS A 246 -9.12 1.29 -8.36
N CYS A 247 -8.01 1.75 -8.92
CA CYS A 247 -6.70 1.62 -8.32
C CYS A 247 -6.04 2.99 -8.14
N GLN A 248 -5.30 3.15 -7.05
CA GLN A 248 -4.48 4.31 -6.77
C GLN A 248 -3.10 3.88 -6.29
N TYR A 249 -2.03 4.36 -6.93
CA TYR A 249 -0.68 4.21 -6.39
C TYR A 249 -0.48 5.10 -5.16
N MET A 250 0.11 4.56 -4.10
CA MET A 250 0.40 5.30 -2.87
C MET A 250 1.91 5.41 -2.64
N LEU A 251 2.37 6.65 -2.50
CA LEU A 251 3.74 6.96 -2.11
C LEU A 251 3.85 7.04 -0.58
N GLY A 252 4.85 6.39 0.01
CA GLY A 252 5.04 6.39 1.46
C GLY A 252 6.00 5.30 1.96
N GLN A 253 5.54 4.04 2.04
CA GLN A 253 6.29 2.94 2.69
C GLN A 253 6.79 1.89 1.70
N GLY A 254 7.12 2.35 0.50
CA GLY A 254 7.44 1.50 -0.63
C GLY A 254 6.17 1.09 -1.35
N ASP A 255 5.87 1.81 -2.43
CA ASP A 255 5.31 1.22 -3.64
C ASP A 255 4.08 0.33 -3.39
N GLU A 256 3.07 0.90 -2.74
CA GLU A 256 1.79 0.23 -2.48
C GLU A 256 0.74 0.67 -3.48
N ILE A 257 -0.16 -0.25 -3.80
CA ILE A 257 -1.38 0.03 -4.55
C ILE A 257 -2.54 0.00 -3.58
N LEU A 258 -3.31 1.07 -3.54
CA LEU A 258 -4.67 1.10 -3.01
C LEU A 258 -5.62 0.60 -4.10
N LEU A 259 -6.31 -0.49 -3.79
CA LEU A 259 -7.38 -1.05 -4.60
C LEU A 259 -8.70 -0.70 -3.91
N ILE A 260 -9.59 -0.06 -4.66
CA ILE A 260 -10.93 0.36 -4.24
C ILE A 260 -11.92 -0.48 -5.02
N ALA A 261 -12.58 -1.40 -4.31
CA ALA A 261 -13.58 -2.31 -4.88
C ALA A 261 -14.97 -1.87 -4.41
N ASN A 262 -15.79 -1.40 -5.33
CA ASN A 262 -17.16 -0.97 -5.04
C ASN A 262 -18.16 -2.02 -5.50
N LYS A 263 -19.13 -2.33 -4.64
CA LYS A 263 -20.27 -3.17 -4.98
C LYS A 263 -21.48 -2.35 -5.42
#